data_AF-A0A8D8CHU9-F1
#
_entry.id   AF-A0A8D8CHU9-F1
#
_cell.length_a   1.000
_cell.length_b   1.000
_cell.length_c   1.000
_cell.angle_alpha   90.00
_cell.angle_beta   90.00
_cell.angle_gamma   90.00
#
_symmetry.space_group_name_H-M   'P 1'
#
loop_
_entity.id
_entity.type
_entity.pdbx_description
1 polymer ?
#
loop_
_entity_poly.entity_id
_entity_poly.type
_entity_poly.pdbx_seq_one_letter_code
_entity_poly.pdbx_strand_id
1 'polypeptide(L)'
;MNSAAVKSGPGPETVAHLQSTFSRNMKSGGELDLDADALELITFVETHGQLDKTPELTKSNAPAAEHRSAGNRLYRERKLNQALVLYNESICHAEAGSDQLAMGYANRSAVYFEQGEYEFALY
;
A
#
# COMPACT_ATOMS: atom_id res chain seq x y z
N MET A 1 19.91 -13.27 33.63
CA MET A 1 20.54 -12.05 33.09
C MET A 1 20.98 -12.32 31.67
N ASN A 2 20.26 -11.81 30.67
CA ASN A 2 20.84 -11.00 29.60
C ASN A 2 19.71 -10.45 28.71
N SER A 3 19.73 -9.13 28.62
CA SER A 3 18.69 -8.27 28.08
C SER A 3 18.70 -8.33 26.55
N ALA A 4 17.57 -8.68 25.93
CA ALA A 4 17.40 -8.54 24.50
C ALA A 4 17.37 -7.05 24.16
N ALA A 5 18.46 -6.53 23.59
CA ALA A 5 18.54 -5.16 23.13
C ALA A 5 17.47 -4.92 22.05
N VAL A 6 16.38 -4.24 22.41
CA VAL A 6 15.49 -3.60 21.45
C VAL A 6 16.33 -2.58 20.69
N LYS A 7 16.74 -2.92 19.47
CA LYS A 7 17.38 -1.97 18.58
C LYS A 7 16.32 -0.95 18.16
N SER A 8 16.49 0.30 18.62
CA SER A 8 15.65 1.45 18.28
C SER A 8 15.64 1.65 16.76
N GLY A 9 14.50 2.13 16.23
CA GLY A 9 14.35 2.45 14.80
C GLY A 9 15.40 3.48 14.31
N PRO A 10 15.49 3.70 12.98
CA PRO A 10 16.46 4.63 12.42
C PRO A 10 16.32 6.00 13.08
N GLY A 11 17.45 6.56 13.51
CA GLY A 11 17.47 7.87 14.13
C GLY A 11 16.94 8.93 13.16
N PRO A 12 16.39 10.04 13.67
CA PRO A 12 15.84 11.12 12.84
C PRO A 12 16.85 11.65 11.81
N GLU A 13 18.15 11.54 12.08
CA GLU A 13 19.20 11.96 11.14
C GLU A 13 19.28 11.08 9.88
N THR A 14 19.01 9.77 10.00
CA THR A 14 19.06 8.84 8.87
C THR A 14 17.85 9.04 7.94
N VAL A 15 16.67 9.27 8.52
CA VAL A 15 15.46 9.60 7.75
C VAL A 15 15.64 10.92 7.01
N ALA A 16 16.21 11.93 7.68
CA ALA A 16 16.52 13.21 7.06
C ALA A 16 17.54 13.07 5.92
N HIS A 17 18.54 12.19 6.07
CA HIS A 17 19.53 11.94 5.02
C HIS A 17 18.90 11.35 3.75
N LEU A 18 18.10 10.27 3.89
CA LEU A 18 17.41 9.62 2.78
C LEU A 18 16.43 10.58 2.08
N GLN A 19 15.65 11.35 2.86
CA GLN A 19 14.78 12.39 2.31
C GLN A 19 15.57 13.48 1.56
N SER A 20 16.73 13.87 2.08
CA SER A 20 17.59 14.87 1.45
C SER A 20 18.19 14.38 0.14
N THR A 21 18.62 13.12 0.08
CA THR A 21 19.22 12.50 -1.11
C THR A 21 18.16 12.31 -2.19
N PHE A 22 16.99 11.77 -1.83
CA PHE A 22 15.85 11.67 -2.74
C PHE A 22 15.42 13.06 -3.29
N SER A 23 15.34 14.06 -2.42
CA SER A 23 14.98 15.43 -2.82
C SER A 23 16.05 16.14 -3.67
N ARG A 24 17.33 15.78 -3.49
CA ARG A 24 18.45 16.31 -4.28
C ARG A 24 18.43 15.73 -5.68
N ASN A 25 18.22 14.42 -5.79
CA ASN A 25 18.16 13.70 -7.06
C ASN A 25 16.94 14.11 -7.90
N MET A 26 15.83 14.54 -7.27
CA MET A 26 14.68 15.15 -7.96
C MET A 26 14.91 16.58 -8.48
N LYS A 27 15.92 17.32 -7.96
CA LYS A 27 16.17 18.74 -8.29
C LYS A 27 17.28 18.94 -9.31
N SER A 28 18.30 18.10 -9.29
CA SER A 28 19.27 18.04 -10.38
C SER A 28 18.66 17.20 -11.49
N GLY A 29 18.29 17.78 -12.62
CA GLY A 29 17.77 17.05 -13.80
C GLY A 29 18.80 16.13 -14.48
N GLY A 30 19.66 15.48 -13.70
CA GLY A 30 20.50 14.36 -14.12
C GLY A 30 19.70 13.06 -14.09
N GLU A 31 20.08 12.13 -14.95
CA GLU A 31 19.57 10.77 -14.97
C GLU A 31 19.71 10.16 -13.58
N LEU A 32 18.60 9.68 -13.01
CA LEU A 32 18.63 8.97 -11.74
C LEU A 32 19.54 7.75 -11.94
N ASP A 33 20.68 7.71 -11.25
CA ASP A 33 21.48 6.49 -11.14
C ASP A 33 20.70 5.53 -10.25
N LEU A 34 19.71 4.88 -10.87
CA LEU A 34 18.78 3.97 -10.23
C LEU A 34 19.53 2.82 -9.55
N ASP A 35 20.72 2.46 -10.04
CA ASP A 35 21.51 1.37 -9.49
C ASP A 35 22.18 1.79 -8.18
N ALA A 36 22.79 2.98 -8.12
CA ALA A 36 23.43 3.48 -6.90
C ALA A 36 22.40 3.79 -5.80
N ASP A 37 21.29 4.46 -6.16
CA ASP A 37 20.23 4.81 -5.22
C ASP A 37 19.44 3.57 -4.76
N ALA A 38 19.18 2.61 -5.65
CA ALA A 38 18.54 1.35 -5.26
C ALA A 38 19.46 0.52 -4.37
N LEU A 39 20.77 0.50 -4.62
CA LEU A 39 21.72 -0.25 -3.78
C LEU A 39 21.83 0.35 -2.38
N GLU A 40 21.84 1.69 -2.26
CA GLU A 40 21.79 2.38 -0.95
C GLU A 40 20.48 2.06 -0.21
N LEU A 41 19.36 2.09 -0.92
CA LEU A 41 18.04 1.77 -0.36
C LEU A 41 17.94 0.29 0.07
N ILE A 42 18.39 -0.64 -0.77
CA ILE A 42 18.41 -2.08 -0.48
C ILE A 42 19.29 -2.34 0.73
N THR A 43 20.51 -1.80 0.75
CA THR A 43 21.44 -1.94 1.89
C THR A 43 20.83 -1.37 3.17
N PHE A 44 20.16 -0.23 3.08
CA PHE A 44 19.45 0.37 4.21
C PHE A 44 18.32 -0.52 4.72
N VAL A 45 17.49 -1.06 3.82
CA VAL A 45 16.38 -1.97 4.14
C VAL A 45 16.88 -3.30 4.70
N GLU A 46 17.97 -3.86 4.19
CA GLU A 46 18.59 -5.07 4.74
C GLU A 46 19.18 -4.83 6.14
N THR A 47 19.78 -3.66 6.36
CA THR A 47 20.48 -3.35 7.62
C THR A 47 19.52 -2.89 8.73
N HIS A 48 18.44 -2.18 8.38
CA HIS A 48 17.54 -1.52 9.34
C HIS A 48 16.07 -1.86 9.15
N GLY A 49 15.69 -2.45 8.02
CA GLY A 49 14.32 -2.83 7.74
C GLY A 49 13.88 -3.95 8.68
N GLN A 50 12.88 -3.68 9.50
CA GLN A 50 12.18 -4.72 10.26
C GLN A 50 11.23 -5.49 9.34
N LEU A 51 11.73 -6.00 8.21
CA LEU A 51 10.91 -6.74 7.24
C LEU A 51 10.40 -8.06 7.82
N ASP A 52 11.21 -8.71 8.69
CA ASP A 52 10.86 -9.99 9.32
C ASP A 52 9.69 -9.93 10.31
N LYS A 53 9.27 -8.74 10.75
CA LYS A 53 8.21 -8.58 11.77
C LYS A 53 6.83 -8.31 11.21
N THR A 54 6.72 -8.07 9.90
CA THR A 54 5.42 -7.86 9.27
C THR A 54 4.95 -9.22 8.77
N PRO A 55 3.95 -9.86 9.41
CA PRO A 55 3.43 -11.12 8.92
C PRO A 55 2.94 -10.90 7.49
N GLU A 56 3.44 -11.71 6.55
CA GLU A 56 2.91 -11.73 5.20
C GLU A 56 1.43 -12.09 5.30
N LEU A 57 0.56 -11.14 4.95
CA LEU A 57 -0.87 -11.35 5.05
C LEU A 57 -1.27 -12.31 3.93
N THR A 58 -1.45 -13.59 4.26
CA THR A 58 -1.90 -14.57 3.28
C THR A 58 -3.23 -14.13 2.70
N LYS A 59 -3.23 -13.84 1.40
CA LYS A 59 -4.44 -13.47 0.67
C LYS A 59 -5.45 -14.62 0.72
N SER A 60 -6.72 -14.28 0.88
CA SER A 60 -7.82 -15.23 0.94
C SER A 60 -9.11 -14.58 0.44
N ASN A 61 -9.85 -15.31 -0.39
CA ASN A 61 -11.08 -14.80 -0.98
C ASN A 61 -12.23 -14.67 0.04
N ALA A 62 -12.18 -15.37 1.17
CA ALA A 62 -13.20 -15.28 2.21
C ALA A 62 -13.27 -13.86 2.83
N PRO A 63 -12.19 -13.31 3.42
CA PRO A 63 -12.20 -11.94 3.91
C PRO A 63 -12.44 -10.94 2.79
N ALA A 64 -11.95 -11.17 1.57
CA ALA A 64 -12.25 -10.29 0.44
C ALA A 64 -13.78 -10.18 0.18
N ALA A 65 -14.47 -11.32 0.14
CA ALA A 65 -15.92 -11.38 -0.08
C ALA A 65 -16.70 -10.69 1.06
N GLU A 66 -16.25 -10.82 2.31
CA GLU A 66 -16.86 -10.15 3.46
C GLU A 66 -16.77 -8.63 3.36
N HIS A 67 -15.57 -8.10 3.13
CA HIS A 67 -15.35 -6.66 2.95
C HIS A 67 -16.15 -6.12 1.76
N ARG A 68 -16.12 -6.81 0.61
CA ARG A 68 -16.92 -6.43 -0.57
C ARG A 68 -18.41 -6.41 -0.28
N SER A 69 -18.92 -7.39 0.45
CA SER A 69 -20.35 -7.47 0.80
C SER A 69 -20.77 -6.35 1.77
N ALA A 70 -19.90 -6.01 2.73
CA ALA A 70 -20.10 -4.85 3.59
C ALA A 70 -20.04 -3.52 2.80
N GLY A 71 -19.10 -3.40 1.84
CA GLY A 71 -19.01 -2.27 0.91
C GLY A 71 -20.28 -2.11 0.08
N ASN A 72 -20.83 -3.20 -0.46
CA ASN A 72 -22.08 -3.19 -1.22
C ASN A 72 -23.26 -2.64 -0.40
N ARG A 73 -23.31 -2.90 0.91
CA ARG A 73 -24.33 -2.33 1.80
C ARG A 73 -24.17 -0.83 1.93
N LEU A 74 -22.97 -0.34 2.21
CA LEU A 74 -22.69 1.10 2.31
C LEU A 74 -22.90 1.85 0.99
N TYR A 75 -22.57 1.22 -0.14
CA TYR A 75 -22.82 1.77 -1.47
C TYR A 75 -24.30 1.99 -1.72
N ARG A 76 -25.16 1.02 -1.39
CA ARG A 76 -26.63 1.16 -1.49
C ARG A 76 -27.18 2.25 -0.57
N GLU A 77 -26.54 2.47 0.58
CA GLU A 77 -26.84 3.58 1.50
C GLU A 77 -26.26 4.93 1.04
N ARG A 78 -25.65 5.00 -0.15
CA ARG A 78 -24.95 6.18 -0.71
C ARG A 78 -23.78 6.69 0.15
N LYS A 79 -23.23 5.86 1.03
CA LYS A 79 -22.03 6.15 1.82
C LYS A 79 -20.76 5.80 1.04
N LEU A 80 -20.55 6.52 -0.07
CA LEU A 80 -19.55 6.17 -1.09
C LEU A 80 -18.12 6.10 -0.55
N ASN A 81 -17.68 7.07 0.27
CA ASN A 81 -16.32 7.06 0.83
C ASN A 81 -16.05 5.85 1.74
N GLN A 82 -17.05 5.41 2.50
CA GLN A 82 -16.90 4.24 3.38
C GLN A 82 -16.95 2.94 2.57
N ALA A 83 -17.79 2.88 1.53
CA ALA A 83 -17.79 1.76 0.59
C ALA A 83 -16.43 1.61 -0.12
N LEU A 84 -15.81 2.72 -0.51
CA LEU A 84 -14.50 2.76 -1.14
C LEU A 84 -13.40 2.13 -0.28
N VAL A 85 -13.38 2.46 1.02
CA VAL A 85 -12.44 1.85 1.98
C VAL A 85 -12.59 0.33 2.00
N LEU A 86 -13.82 -0.17 2.13
CA LEU A 86 -14.09 -1.61 2.18
C LEU A 86 -13.76 -2.32 0.86
N TYR A 87 -13.95 -1.66 -0.30
CA TYR A 87 -13.53 -2.25 -1.58
C TYR A 87 -12.02 -2.31 -1.72
N ASN A 88 -11.27 -1.32 -1.21
CA ASN A 88 -9.81 -1.39 -1.16
C ASN A 88 -9.33 -2.51 -0.23
N GLU A 89 -9.94 -2.67 0.94
CA GLU A 89 -9.65 -3.80 1.84
C GLU A 89 -9.95 -5.14 1.16
N SER A 90 -11.08 -5.26 0.45
CA SER A 90 -11.39 -6.43 -0.37
C SER A 90 -10.29 -6.76 -1.38
N ILE A 91 -9.76 -5.76 -2.09
CA ILE A 91 -8.69 -5.93 -3.09
C ILE A 91 -7.39 -6.40 -2.40
N CYS A 92 -7.05 -5.82 -1.25
CA CYS A 92 -5.87 -6.21 -0.46
C CYS A 92 -5.92 -7.68 -0.02
N HIS A 93 -7.11 -8.17 0.34
CA HIS A 93 -7.31 -9.56 0.77
C HIS A 93 -7.45 -10.57 -0.37
N ALA A 94 -7.91 -10.16 -1.55
CA ALA A 94 -8.25 -11.08 -2.63
C ALA A 94 -7.02 -11.80 -3.22
N GLU A 95 -7.17 -13.09 -3.53
CA GLU A 95 -6.14 -13.87 -4.21
C GLU A 95 -5.94 -13.36 -5.65
N ALA A 96 -4.71 -13.46 -6.14
CA ALA A 96 -4.39 -13.08 -7.52
C ALA A 96 -5.18 -13.93 -8.51
N GLY A 97 -5.79 -13.29 -9.52
CA GLY A 97 -6.59 -13.96 -10.53
C GLY A 97 -7.98 -14.44 -10.06
N SER A 98 -8.38 -14.14 -8.83
CA SER A 98 -9.70 -14.50 -8.31
C SER A 98 -10.81 -13.60 -8.82
N ASP A 99 -12.03 -14.13 -8.86
CA ASP A 99 -13.23 -13.33 -9.12
C ASP A 99 -13.43 -12.24 -8.06
N GLN A 100 -13.01 -12.47 -6.80
CA GLN A 100 -13.12 -11.46 -5.75
C GLN A 100 -12.24 -10.25 -6.04
N LEU A 101 -11.05 -10.46 -6.62
CA LEU A 101 -10.19 -9.37 -7.05
C LEU A 101 -10.87 -8.54 -8.15
N ALA A 102 -11.38 -9.21 -9.19
CA ALA A 102 -12.09 -8.55 -10.29
C ALA A 102 -13.33 -7.77 -9.81
N MET A 103 -14.13 -8.38 -8.94
CA MET A 103 -15.31 -7.73 -8.36
C MET A 103 -14.93 -6.55 -7.46
N GLY A 104 -13.82 -6.62 -6.72
CA GLY A 104 -13.30 -5.52 -5.91
C GLY A 104 -12.99 -4.28 -6.76
N TYR A 105 -12.25 -4.45 -7.86
CA TYR A 105 -11.96 -3.37 -8.80
C TYR A 105 -13.22 -2.81 -9.47
N ALA A 106 -14.14 -3.67 -9.91
CA ALA A 106 -15.40 -3.24 -10.53
C ALA A 106 -16.28 -2.42 -9.57
N ASN A 107 -16.34 -2.84 -8.30
CA ASN A 107 -17.08 -2.11 -7.28
C ASN A 107 -16.42 -0.77 -6.93
N ARG A 108 -15.09 -0.73 -6.90
CA ARG A 108 -14.32 0.50 -6.69
C ARG A 108 -14.54 1.49 -7.84
N SER A 109 -14.47 1.04 -9.09
CA SER A 109 -14.70 1.91 -10.24
C SER A 109 -16.12 2.46 -10.27
N ALA A 110 -17.12 1.69 -9.84
CA ALA A 110 -18.49 2.17 -9.69
C ALA A 110 -18.62 3.31 -8.66
N VAL A 111 -17.80 3.31 -7.59
CA VAL A 111 -17.76 4.44 -6.64
C VAL A 111 -17.17 5.68 -7.29
N TYR A 112 -16.02 5.54 -7.94
CA TYR A 112 -15.38 6.68 -8.62
C TYR A 112 -16.26 7.27 -9.73
N PHE A 113 -16.96 6.42 -10.48
CA PHE A 113 -17.93 6.86 -11.48
C PHE A 113 -19.06 7.70 -10.86
N GLU A 114 -19.67 7.24 -9.76
CA GLU A 114 -20.73 7.99 -9.05
C GLU A 114 -20.21 9.30 -8.43
N GLN A 115 -18.92 9.39 -8.13
CA GLN A 115 -18.28 10.60 -7.62
C GLN A 115 -17.87 11.59 -8.72
N GLY A 116 -17.95 11.20 -10.00
CA GLY A 116 -17.46 12.00 -11.14
C GLY A 116 -15.94 11.93 -11.35
N GLU A 117 -15.27 11.03 -10.63
CA GLU A 117 -13.82 10.85 -10.57
C GLU A 117 -13.35 9.84 -11.63
N TYR A 118 -13.65 10.13 -12.91
CA TYR A 118 -13.60 9.12 -13.98
C TYR A 118 -12.21 8.56 -14.27
N GLU A 119 -11.14 9.34 -14.06
CA GLU A 119 -9.77 8.85 -14.25
C GLU A 119 -9.47 7.68 -13.31
N PHE A 120 -9.94 7.76 -12.07
CA PHE A 120 -9.77 6.70 -11.07
C PHE A 120 -10.65 5.47 -11.33
N ALA A 121 -11.70 5.60 -12.15
CA ALA A 121 -12.56 4.48 -12.52
C ALA A 121 -11.92 3.53 -13.57
N LEU A 122 -10.81 3.93 -14.20
CA LEU A 122 -10.10 3.13 -15.20
C LEU A 122 -9.03 2.19 -14.60
N TYR A 123 -8.72 2.34 -13.30
CA TYR A 123 -7.64 1.63 -12.60
C TYR A 123 -8.15 0.78 -11.42
#